data_AF-A0A374ACX4-F1
#
_entry.id   AF-A0A374ACX4-F1
#
_cell.length_a   1.000
_cell.length_b   1.000
_cell.length_c   1.000
_cell.angle_alpha   90.00
_cell.angle_beta   90.00
_cell.angle_gamma   90.00
#
_symmetry.space_group_name_H-M   'P 1'
#
loop_
_entity.id
_entity.type
_entity.pdbx_description
1 polymer ?
#
loop_
_entity_poly.entity_id
_entity_poly.type
_entity_poly.pdbx_seq_one_letter_code
_entity_poly.pdbx_strand_id
1 'polypeptide(L)'
;MKRLFRLLLILGLAAGTWSCADDGTPSVSINGGTDFLSLDHLARSGKITVNAPAPWSVTLAPENYGQDEKPDWLTLSAEEGPAGYSEIDVTFAENPGPARSASLLFSCDGKTLAFTVSQSAGGTGFDAPDYYFYISVGTMPTLYSGLHLLSHDKPSYVSYERASTFDAAEFPDRAFVYPVADPTGHATNEELRAMSEAMKRRILEINAEDPTAVFGLWVDDLRCRLGYDWFVAQGIDSARVKVTMLSDGTATYNNFHNYFGDAATAEQNWNDYAAEVEALDWNHGGRYPETRAPEEFASYTWPYYLSTRPDYRLMLQNSSLMESSCPFIADRLAAMKMESVQPYELLTALPEASKQQFYRMAKFDYARFAGLFDLSPKKNLIIIGTSHSSAASEQQQAAYVERIIQQYGSDYDIFFKPHPADSSSAGYPDRFEGLTLLPGQMPFEIFVWALLDKIDMIGGYPSTTFISVPLDKVGFLFAADADGLVRPLNILFRDAANVEWIQ
;
A
#
# COMPACT_ATOMS: atom_id res chain seq x y z
N MET A 1 56.59 5.48 -25.75
CA MET A 1 57.41 4.40 -26.34
C MET A 1 56.72 3.09 -26.01
N LYS A 2 55.92 2.52 -26.94
CA LYS A 2 56.29 1.36 -27.78
C LYS A 2 56.81 0.21 -26.89
N ARG A 3 56.05 -0.87 -26.67
CA ARG A 3 55.88 -2.02 -27.59
C ARG A 3 54.52 -2.70 -27.34
N LEU A 4 53.64 -2.78 -28.35
CA LEU A 4 53.33 -3.96 -29.18
C LEU A 4 52.75 -5.14 -28.35
N PHE A 5 51.44 -5.38 -28.25
CA PHE A 5 50.41 -5.82 -29.22
C PHE A 5 50.61 -7.21 -29.84
N ARG A 6 49.53 -8.02 -29.73
CA ARG A 6 49.18 -9.35 -30.30
C ARG A 6 49.50 -10.53 -29.36
N LEU A 7 48.54 -11.38 -28.97
CA LEU A 7 47.60 -12.11 -29.84
C LEU A 7 46.37 -12.69 -29.09
N LEU A 8 45.18 -12.56 -29.70
CA LEU A 8 43.96 -13.42 -29.73
C LEU A 8 43.39 -14.02 -28.41
N LEU A 9 42.22 -13.56 -27.92
CA LEU A 9 40.84 -13.99 -28.28
C LEU A 9 40.52 -15.44 -27.85
N ILE A 10 39.60 -15.61 -26.89
CA ILE A 10 38.51 -16.62 -26.82
C ILE A 10 37.88 -16.62 -25.41
N LEU A 11 36.55 -16.77 -25.38
CA LEU A 11 35.66 -17.07 -24.25
C LEU A 11 35.29 -15.94 -23.28
N GLY A 12 34.21 -15.23 -23.65
CA GLY A 12 33.21 -14.84 -22.67
C GLY A 12 32.37 -16.04 -22.28
N LEU A 13 32.04 -16.15 -20.99
CA LEU A 13 30.92 -16.93 -20.45
C LEU A 13 30.67 -16.53 -18.99
N ALA A 14 29.44 -16.08 -18.74
CA ALA A 14 28.67 -16.11 -17.51
C ALA A 14 29.39 -15.83 -16.17
N ALA A 15 29.17 -14.65 -15.61
CA ALA A 15 29.15 -14.44 -14.17
C ALA A 15 27.68 -14.29 -13.73
N GLY A 16 26.96 -15.41 -13.71
CA GLY A 16 25.80 -15.57 -12.84
C GLY A 16 26.34 -16.01 -11.48
N THR A 17 26.07 -15.24 -10.45
CA THR A 17 26.46 -15.56 -9.08
C THR A 17 25.72 -16.82 -8.64
N TRP A 18 26.39 -17.96 -8.75
CA TRP A 18 26.09 -19.15 -7.97
C TRP A 18 26.15 -18.76 -6.49
N SER A 19 24.98 -18.77 -5.84
CA SER A 19 24.91 -18.98 -4.41
C SER A 19 25.59 -20.33 -4.10
N CYS A 20 26.51 -20.31 -3.14
CA CYS A 20 27.33 -21.45 -2.79
C CYS A 20 26.48 -22.69 -2.51
N ALA A 21 26.92 -23.81 -3.07
CA ALA A 21 26.35 -25.13 -2.88
C ALA A 21 26.26 -25.49 -1.39
N ASP A 22 25.08 -25.94 -0.97
CA ASP A 22 24.97 -26.84 0.17
C ASP A 22 25.56 -28.20 -0.25
N ASP A 23 26.66 -28.59 0.38
CA ASP A 23 27.22 -29.95 0.33
C ASP A 23 26.34 -30.93 1.15
N GLY A 24 25.03 -30.95 0.85
CA GLY A 24 24.02 -31.79 1.48
C GLY A 24 23.65 -32.99 0.60
N THR A 25 23.31 -34.11 1.23
CA THR A 25 22.82 -35.33 0.57
C THR A 25 21.74 -35.02 -0.49
N PRO A 26 21.74 -35.64 -1.68
CA PRO A 26 20.76 -35.30 -2.72
C PRO A 26 19.33 -35.53 -2.19
N SER A 27 18.53 -34.47 -2.17
CA SER A 27 17.16 -34.43 -1.64
C SER A 27 16.16 -34.32 -2.79
N VAL A 28 14.94 -34.81 -2.55
CA VAL A 28 13.83 -34.59 -3.50
C VAL A 28 13.46 -33.12 -3.49
N SER A 29 13.37 -32.52 -4.68
CA SER A 29 12.86 -31.15 -4.89
C SER A 29 11.61 -31.22 -5.76
N ILE A 30 10.52 -30.65 -5.27
CA ILE A 30 9.26 -30.53 -6.02
C ILE A 30 9.12 -29.05 -6.40
N ASN A 31 8.82 -28.75 -7.67
CA ASN A 31 8.67 -27.38 -8.18
C ASN A 31 9.82 -26.43 -7.79
N GLY A 32 11.06 -26.92 -7.84
CA GLY A 32 12.23 -26.13 -7.49
C GLY A 32 12.37 -25.82 -6.00
N GLY A 33 11.66 -26.55 -5.13
CA GLY A 33 11.73 -26.44 -3.67
C GLY A 33 10.47 -25.88 -3.02
N THR A 34 9.43 -25.53 -3.79
CA THR A 34 8.11 -25.17 -3.24
C THR A 34 7.33 -26.42 -2.84
N ASP A 35 6.54 -26.32 -1.79
CA ASP A 35 5.68 -27.38 -1.28
C ASP A 35 4.21 -27.24 -1.70
N PHE A 36 3.89 -26.38 -2.68
CA PHE A 36 2.52 -26.23 -3.16
C PHE A 36 2.37 -25.81 -4.63
N LEU A 37 1.15 -25.97 -5.15
CA LEU A 37 0.65 -25.46 -6.43
C LEU A 37 -0.72 -24.78 -6.18
N SER A 38 -0.80 -23.47 -6.39
CA SER A 38 -2.02 -22.66 -6.18
C SER A 38 -2.52 -22.15 -7.52
N LEU A 39 -3.80 -22.42 -7.84
CA LEU A 39 -4.38 -22.11 -9.14
C LEU A 39 -5.77 -21.48 -9.01
N ASP A 40 -6.15 -20.69 -10.00
CA ASP A 40 -7.48 -20.08 -10.03
C ASP A 40 -8.60 -21.10 -10.33
N HIS A 41 -9.84 -20.66 -10.16
CA HIS A 41 -11.05 -21.46 -10.40
C HIS A 41 -11.26 -21.87 -11.88
N LEU A 42 -10.62 -21.16 -12.82
CA LEU A 42 -10.68 -21.40 -14.27
C LEU A 42 -9.56 -22.30 -14.78
N ALA A 43 -8.54 -22.57 -13.95
CA ALA A 43 -7.46 -23.47 -14.29
C ALA A 43 -8.03 -24.87 -14.60
N ARG A 44 -7.52 -25.46 -15.68
CA ARG A 44 -7.85 -26.83 -16.10
C ARG A 44 -6.63 -27.73 -16.12
N SER A 45 -5.44 -27.14 -16.06
CA SER A 45 -4.18 -27.85 -16.04
C SER A 45 -3.14 -27.10 -15.23
N GLY A 46 -2.20 -27.85 -14.65
CA GLY A 46 -1.01 -27.35 -14.01
C GLY A 46 0.12 -28.36 -14.17
N LYS A 47 1.31 -28.00 -13.69
CA LYS A 47 2.48 -28.86 -13.78
C LYS A 47 3.18 -28.97 -12.43
N ILE A 48 3.53 -30.20 -12.07
CA ILE A 48 4.40 -30.49 -10.95
C ILE A 48 5.70 -31.07 -11.52
N THR A 49 6.82 -30.45 -11.19
CA THR A 49 8.15 -30.95 -11.52
C THR A 49 8.73 -31.66 -10.32
N VAL A 50 9.34 -32.82 -10.53
CA VAL A 50 9.97 -33.62 -9.48
C VAL A 50 11.42 -33.85 -9.88
N ASN A 51 12.35 -33.52 -9.00
CA ASN A 51 13.75 -33.90 -9.13
C ASN A 51 14.14 -34.77 -7.93
N ALA A 52 14.32 -36.06 -8.14
CA ALA A 52 14.50 -37.04 -7.06
C ALA A 52 15.82 -37.82 -7.18
N PRO A 53 16.49 -38.17 -6.05
CA PRO A 53 17.72 -38.97 -6.06
C PRO A 53 17.48 -40.45 -6.41
N ALA A 54 16.25 -40.93 -6.26
CA ALA A 54 15.83 -42.31 -6.47
C ALA A 54 14.42 -42.35 -7.08
N PRO A 55 13.90 -43.52 -7.48
CA PRO A 55 12.52 -43.65 -7.91
C PRO A 55 11.56 -43.12 -6.85
N TRP A 56 10.55 -42.39 -7.31
CA TRP A 56 9.57 -41.73 -6.46
C TRP A 56 8.16 -42.26 -6.77
N SER A 57 7.28 -42.13 -5.80
CA SER A 57 5.84 -42.37 -5.94
C SER A 57 5.08 -41.22 -5.29
N VAL A 58 3.84 -40.98 -5.71
CA VAL A 58 2.95 -39.98 -5.12
C VAL A 58 1.60 -40.61 -4.84
N THR A 59 1.07 -40.30 -3.66
CA THR A 59 -0.28 -40.72 -3.25
C THR A 59 -1.05 -39.52 -2.73
N LEU A 60 -2.37 -39.60 -2.78
CA LEU A 60 -3.24 -38.59 -2.17
C LEU A 60 -3.38 -38.88 -0.67
N ALA A 61 -3.11 -37.90 0.19
CA ALA A 61 -3.18 -38.05 1.63
C ALA A 61 -4.63 -38.33 2.09
N PRO A 62 -4.94 -39.47 2.74
CA PRO A 62 -6.32 -39.85 3.08
C PRO A 62 -7.03 -38.87 4.03
N GLU A 63 -6.27 -38.18 4.89
CA GLU A 63 -6.80 -37.48 6.07
C GLU A 63 -7.28 -36.04 5.81
N ASN A 64 -7.02 -35.47 4.62
CA ASN A 64 -7.27 -34.05 4.33
C ASN A 64 -8.52 -33.75 3.48
N TYR A 65 -9.35 -34.75 3.18
CA TYR A 65 -10.50 -34.58 2.27
C TYR A 65 -11.83 -34.24 2.95
N GLY A 66 -11.94 -34.33 4.28
CA GLY A 66 -13.25 -34.29 4.95
C GLY A 66 -14.22 -35.41 4.53
N GLN A 67 -13.81 -36.32 3.64
CA GLN A 67 -14.51 -37.52 3.16
C GLN A 67 -13.48 -38.57 2.73
N ASP A 68 -13.74 -39.85 3.03
CA ASP A 68 -12.83 -41.00 2.78
C ASP A 68 -12.59 -41.35 1.28
N GLU A 69 -12.82 -40.42 0.34
CA GLU A 69 -12.77 -40.67 -1.11
C GLU A 69 -11.75 -39.77 -1.84
N LYS A 70 -11.11 -40.35 -2.86
CA LYS A 70 -10.17 -39.65 -3.76
C LYS A 70 -10.88 -38.45 -4.42
N PRO A 71 -10.27 -37.24 -4.44
CA PRO A 71 -10.88 -36.08 -5.10
C PRO A 71 -11.13 -36.36 -6.58
N ASP A 72 -12.37 -36.18 -7.02
CA ASP A 72 -12.81 -36.36 -8.42
C ASP A 72 -12.38 -35.21 -9.34
N TRP A 73 -11.96 -34.09 -8.75
CA TRP A 73 -11.59 -32.86 -9.44
C TRP A 73 -10.11 -32.76 -9.81
N LEU A 74 -9.28 -33.71 -9.35
CA LEU A 74 -7.83 -33.69 -9.52
C LEU A 74 -7.34 -35.01 -10.12
N THR A 75 -6.61 -34.93 -11.24
CA THR A 75 -5.97 -36.11 -11.87
C THR A 75 -4.50 -35.85 -12.14
N LEU A 76 -3.64 -36.82 -11.81
CA LEU A 76 -2.21 -36.81 -12.11
C LEU A 76 -1.91 -37.69 -13.32
N SER A 77 -1.04 -37.24 -14.23
CA SER A 77 -0.63 -38.06 -15.38
C SER A 77 0.29 -39.23 -15.00
N ALA A 78 0.95 -39.16 -13.84
CA ALA A 78 1.80 -40.20 -13.29
C ALA A 78 1.71 -40.22 -11.76
N GLU A 79 1.67 -41.43 -11.18
CA GLU A 79 1.70 -41.65 -9.72
C GLU A 79 3.07 -42.22 -9.26
N GLU A 80 3.98 -42.49 -10.20
CA GLU A 80 5.36 -42.94 -9.94
C GLU A 80 6.32 -42.47 -11.05
N GLY A 81 7.61 -42.40 -10.75
CA GLY A 81 8.62 -42.03 -11.73
C GLY A 81 10.06 -42.41 -11.35
N PRO A 82 11.00 -42.31 -12.30
CA PRO A 82 12.39 -42.69 -12.10
C PRO A 82 13.15 -41.64 -11.26
N ALA A 83 14.36 -42.00 -10.84
CA ALA A 83 15.34 -41.04 -10.34
C ALA A 83 15.66 -39.98 -11.41
N GLY A 84 15.96 -38.76 -10.96
CA GLY A 84 16.20 -37.58 -11.80
C GLY A 84 14.95 -36.74 -11.99
N TYR A 85 14.91 -36.02 -13.12
CA TYR A 85 13.83 -35.09 -13.45
C TYR A 85 12.60 -35.82 -14.01
N SER A 86 11.42 -35.47 -13.50
CA SER A 86 10.11 -35.89 -13.99
C SER A 86 9.15 -34.70 -14.03
N GLU A 87 8.18 -34.74 -14.94
CA GLU A 87 7.06 -33.80 -14.98
C GLU A 87 5.76 -34.58 -14.82
N ILE A 88 4.88 -34.09 -13.96
CA ILE A 88 3.52 -34.59 -13.76
C ILE A 88 2.57 -33.51 -14.26
N ASP A 89 1.80 -33.85 -15.28
CA ASP A 89 0.69 -33.00 -15.70
C ASP A 89 -0.46 -33.22 -14.74
N VAL A 90 -0.98 -32.12 -14.23
CA VAL A 90 -2.11 -32.11 -13.31
C VAL A 90 -3.32 -31.59 -14.06
N THR A 91 -4.42 -32.33 -14.08
CA THR A 91 -5.68 -31.90 -14.68
C THR A 91 -6.69 -31.59 -13.60
N PHE A 92 -7.42 -30.48 -13.79
CA PHE A 92 -8.41 -29.96 -12.86
C PHE A 92 -9.79 -29.89 -13.50
N ALA A 93 -10.81 -30.30 -12.76
CA ALA A 93 -12.17 -29.87 -13.07
C ALA A 93 -12.32 -28.36 -12.81
N GLU A 94 -13.30 -27.73 -13.45
CA GLU A 94 -13.74 -26.39 -13.08
C GLU A 94 -14.15 -26.34 -11.61
N ASN A 95 -13.87 -25.22 -10.93
CA ASN A 95 -14.37 -24.98 -9.59
C ASN A 95 -15.44 -23.88 -9.58
N PRO A 96 -16.73 -24.22 -9.78
CA PRO A 96 -17.81 -23.26 -9.59
C PRO A 96 -18.18 -23.06 -8.11
N GLY A 97 -17.57 -23.83 -7.20
CA GLY A 97 -17.91 -23.87 -5.78
C GLY A 97 -16.89 -23.16 -4.88
N PRO A 98 -16.92 -23.45 -3.58
CA PRO A 98 -15.93 -22.97 -2.62
C PRO A 98 -14.50 -23.36 -2.99
N ALA A 99 -13.52 -22.64 -2.44
CA ALA A 99 -12.11 -22.97 -2.61
C ALA A 99 -11.85 -24.38 -2.07
N ARG A 100 -10.94 -25.12 -2.70
CA ARG A 100 -10.64 -26.51 -2.38
C ARG A 100 -9.15 -26.79 -2.43
N SER A 101 -8.70 -27.77 -1.66
CA SER A 101 -7.31 -28.21 -1.65
C SER A 101 -7.18 -29.72 -1.47
N ALA A 102 -6.01 -30.26 -1.82
CA ALA A 102 -5.63 -31.65 -1.65
C ALA A 102 -4.15 -31.72 -1.26
N SER A 103 -3.76 -32.74 -0.49
CA SER A 103 -2.37 -33.00 -0.14
C SER A 103 -1.87 -34.24 -0.87
N LEU A 104 -0.75 -34.08 -1.57
CA LEU A 104 0.00 -35.12 -2.26
C LEU A 104 1.19 -35.53 -1.38
N LEU A 105 1.35 -36.83 -1.15
CA LEU A 105 2.46 -37.40 -0.40
C LEU A 105 3.43 -38.04 -1.38
N PHE A 106 4.55 -37.37 -1.62
CA PHE A 106 5.66 -37.86 -2.43
C PHE A 106 6.58 -38.72 -1.57
N SER A 107 6.79 -39.98 -1.96
CA SER A 107 7.69 -40.91 -1.29
C SER A 107 8.91 -41.23 -2.16
N CYS A 108 10.10 -41.08 -1.58
CA CYS A 108 11.38 -41.38 -2.21
C CYS A 108 12.40 -41.81 -1.14
N ASP A 109 13.10 -42.93 -1.33
CA ASP A 109 14.10 -43.45 -0.38
C ASP A 109 13.62 -43.52 1.08
N GLY A 110 12.35 -43.91 1.28
CA GLY A 110 11.75 -44.03 2.62
C GLY A 110 11.45 -42.70 3.31
N LYS A 111 11.63 -41.56 2.62
CA LYS A 111 11.18 -40.24 3.07
C LYS A 111 9.86 -39.88 2.40
N THR A 112 9.00 -39.16 3.12
CA THR A 112 7.75 -38.63 2.59
C THR A 112 7.77 -37.11 2.67
N LEU A 113 7.38 -36.45 1.58
CA LEU A 113 7.20 -35.01 1.48
C LEU A 113 5.74 -34.71 1.14
N ALA A 114 5.13 -33.80 1.89
CA ALA A 114 3.80 -33.29 1.56
C ALA A 114 3.92 -32.19 0.50
N PHE A 115 2.97 -32.17 -0.42
CA PHE A 115 2.83 -31.14 -1.44
C PHE A 115 1.35 -30.78 -1.59
N THR A 116 1.01 -29.52 -1.42
CA THR A 116 -0.38 -29.07 -1.42
C THR A 116 -0.79 -28.57 -2.79
N VAL A 117 -1.94 -29.03 -3.29
CA VAL A 117 -2.56 -28.47 -4.49
C VAL A 117 -3.84 -27.77 -4.08
N SER A 118 -4.01 -26.49 -4.45
CA SER A 118 -5.24 -25.75 -4.19
C SER A 118 -5.80 -25.11 -5.45
N GLN A 119 -7.14 -25.00 -5.46
CA GLN A 119 -7.89 -24.32 -6.49
C GLN A 119 -8.85 -23.34 -5.82
N SER A 120 -8.70 -22.06 -6.16
CA SER A 120 -9.48 -20.97 -5.56
C SER A 120 -10.97 -21.06 -5.90
N ALA A 121 -11.80 -20.36 -5.12
CA ALA A 121 -13.18 -20.08 -5.49
C ALA A 121 -13.23 -18.98 -6.56
N GLY A 122 -14.25 -19.03 -7.41
CA GLY A 122 -14.62 -17.87 -8.22
C GLY A 122 -15.23 -16.76 -7.35
N GLY A 123 -14.92 -15.49 -7.64
CA GLY A 123 -15.65 -14.36 -7.08
C GLY A 123 -15.58 -14.20 -5.55
N THR A 124 -14.41 -14.42 -4.95
CA THR A 124 -14.16 -14.37 -3.48
C THR A 124 -14.52 -13.05 -2.77
N GLY A 125 -14.96 -12.02 -3.49
CA GLY A 125 -15.25 -10.70 -2.95
C GLY A 125 -13.97 -9.93 -2.61
N PHE A 126 -13.98 -8.62 -2.84
CA PHE A 126 -12.79 -7.79 -2.62
C PHE A 126 -12.58 -7.44 -1.13
N ASP A 127 -13.67 -7.19 -0.40
CA ASP A 127 -13.63 -6.66 0.97
C ASP A 127 -13.83 -7.72 2.07
N ALA A 128 -13.67 -9.01 1.74
CA ALA A 128 -13.76 -10.12 2.69
C ALA A 128 -12.49 -11.01 2.83
N PRO A 129 -11.24 -10.49 2.76
CA PRO A 129 -10.05 -11.26 3.14
C PRO A 129 -10.11 -11.93 4.51
N ASP A 130 -9.44 -13.08 4.60
CA ASP A 130 -9.24 -13.83 5.84
C ASP A 130 -8.10 -13.24 6.68
N TYR A 131 -7.07 -12.72 6.01
CA TYR A 131 -5.88 -12.11 6.62
C TYR A 131 -5.56 -10.78 5.94
N TYR A 132 -5.14 -9.78 6.73
CA TYR A 132 -4.71 -8.49 6.21
C TYR A 132 -3.23 -8.22 6.45
N PHE A 133 -2.59 -7.65 5.45
CA PHE A 133 -1.23 -7.14 5.48
C PHE A 133 -1.26 -5.64 5.19
N TYR A 134 -0.51 -4.87 5.97
CA TYR A 134 -0.41 -3.42 5.85
C TYR A 134 1.05 -3.02 5.72
N ILE A 135 1.36 -2.21 4.71
CA ILE A 135 2.68 -1.62 4.52
C ILE A 135 2.57 -0.19 4.00
N SER A 136 3.11 0.76 4.77
CA SER A 136 3.06 2.18 4.42
C SER A 136 4.36 2.91 4.74
N VAL A 137 4.70 3.88 3.89
CA VAL A 137 5.86 4.77 4.08
C VAL A 137 5.39 6.19 4.40
N GLY A 138 4.35 6.67 3.72
CA GLY A 138 3.71 7.95 4.00
C GLY A 138 2.86 7.95 5.28
N THR A 139 2.72 9.12 5.90
CA THR A 139 1.83 9.31 7.06
C THR A 139 0.38 9.05 6.67
N MET A 140 -0.08 9.60 5.53
CA MET A 140 -1.47 9.47 5.09
C MET A 140 -1.88 8.00 4.87
N PRO A 141 -1.17 7.18 4.05
CA PRO A 141 -1.45 5.73 3.95
C PRO A 141 -1.40 4.99 5.29
N THR A 142 -0.50 5.38 6.20
CA THR A 142 -0.42 4.78 7.54
C THR A 142 -1.71 5.04 8.33
N LEU A 143 -2.24 6.27 8.28
CA LEU A 143 -3.49 6.62 8.96
C LEU A 143 -4.70 5.88 8.37
N TYR A 144 -4.81 5.78 7.05
CA TYR A 144 -5.84 4.94 6.39
C TYR A 144 -5.75 3.49 6.82
N SER A 145 -4.53 2.95 6.88
CA SER A 145 -4.28 1.57 7.31
C SER A 145 -4.76 1.34 8.75
N GLY A 146 -4.48 2.27 9.67
CA GLY A 146 -4.95 2.19 11.05
C GLY A 146 -6.48 2.25 11.16
N LEU A 147 -7.13 3.15 10.39
CA LEU A 147 -8.59 3.24 10.35
C LEU A 147 -9.22 1.95 9.81
N HIS A 148 -8.72 1.43 8.69
CA HIS A 148 -9.21 0.19 8.12
C HIS A 148 -8.98 -1.00 9.06
N LEU A 149 -7.79 -1.13 9.64
CA LEU A 149 -7.46 -2.20 10.58
C LEU A 149 -8.47 -2.25 11.73
N LEU A 150 -8.89 -1.11 12.28
CA LEU A 150 -9.84 -1.04 13.39
C LEU A 150 -11.31 -1.22 12.98
N SER A 151 -11.60 -1.34 11.67
CA SER A 151 -12.94 -1.56 11.13
C SER A 151 -13.36 -3.05 11.11
N HIS A 152 -12.42 -3.97 11.32
CA HIS A 152 -12.67 -5.42 11.32
C HIS A 152 -11.96 -6.14 12.46
N ASP A 153 -12.16 -7.46 12.55
CA ASP A 153 -11.62 -8.35 13.59
C ASP A 153 -10.62 -9.39 13.06
N LYS A 154 -10.31 -9.35 11.76
CA LYS A 154 -9.38 -10.29 11.11
C LYS A 154 -7.92 -10.17 11.61
N PRO A 155 -7.17 -11.29 11.64
CA PRO A 155 -5.73 -11.27 11.89
C PRO A 155 -5.01 -10.30 10.94
N SER A 156 -4.08 -9.52 11.48
CA SER A 156 -3.43 -8.43 10.75
C SER A 156 -1.92 -8.43 10.96
N TYR A 157 -1.16 -8.15 9.91
CA TYR A 157 0.29 -7.99 9.95
C TYR A 157 0.64 -6.59 9.44
N VAL A 158 1.30 -5.80 10.28
CA VAL A 158 1.41 -4.35 10.07
C VAL A 158 2.87 -3.95 10.04
N SER A 159 3.25 -3.17 9.04
CA SER A 159 4.53 -2.45 9.01
C SER A 159 4.29 -1.02 8.52
N TYR A 160 4.94 -0.07 9.16
CA TYR A 160 4.93 1.34 8.74
C TYR A 160 6.30 1.94 9.00
N GLU A 161 6.84 2.69 8.03
CA GLU A 161 8.21 3.22 8.12
C GLU A 161 8.34 4.29 9.21
N ARG A 162 7.35 5.19 9.30
CA ARG A 162 7.36 6.34 10.21
C ARG A 162 6.85 5.93 11.59
N ALA A 163 7.75 5.41 12.42
CA ALA A 163 7.45 4.87 13.74
C ALA A 163 6.74 5.88 14.67
N SER A 164 6.96 7.18 14.46
CA SER A 164 6.30 8.24 15.23
C SER A 164 4.78 8.35 14.98
N THR A 165 4.27 7.83 13.86
CA THR A 165 2.86 7.96 13.46
C THR A 165 1.92 7.22 14.43
N PHE A 166 2.29 6.02 14.85
CA PHE A 166 1.51 5.23 15.79
C PHE A 166 2.37 4.67 16.93
N ASP A 167 1.80 4.60 18.12
CA ASP A 167 2.29 3.78 19.21
C ASP A 167 1.99 2.30 18.92
N ALA A 168 3.05 1.51 18.69
CA ALA A 168 2.94 0.09 18.42
C ALA A 168 2.30 -0.69 19.57
N ALA A 169 2.42 -0.20 20.82
CA ALA A 169 1.85 -0.88 21.99
C ALA A 169 0.32 -0.75 22.10
N GLU A 170 -0.29 0.17 21.36
CA GLU A 170 -1.73 0.44 21.40
C GLU A 170 -2.51 -0.30 20.30
N PHE A 171 -1.81 -1.03 19.41
CA PHE A 171 -2.45 -1.91 18.44
C PHE A 171 -3.19 -3.06 19.15
N PRO A 172 -4.32 -3.54 18.58
CA PRO A 172 -5.04 -4.66 19.18
C PRO A 172 -4.23 -5.96 19.08
N ASP A 173 -4.41 -6.88 20.03
CA ASP A 173 -3.65 -8.14 20.14
C ASP A 173 -3.65 -9.01 18.86
N ARG A 174 -4.68 -8.90 18.04
CA ARG A 174 -4.80 -9.60 16.75
C ARG A 174 -3.91 -9.02 15.63
N ALA A 175 -3.27 -7.88 15.88
CA ALA A 175 -2.40 -7.20 14.94
C ALA A 175 -0.93 -7.40 15.36
N PHE A 176 -0.18 -8.12 14.53
CA PHE A 176 1.26 -8.23 14.69
C PHE A 176 1.94 -7.02 14.03
N VAL A 177 2.58 -6.18 14.82
CA VAL A 177 3.30 -5.00 14.34
C VAL A 177 4.79 -5.32 14.22
N TYR A 178 5.35 -5.18 13.02
CA TYR A 178 6.78 -5.32 12.82
C TYR A 178 7.52 -4.13 13.44
N PRO A 179 8.47 -4.35 14.36
CA PRO A 179 9.08 -3.27 15.12
C PRO A 179 10.03 -2.43 14.26
N VAL A 180 10.05 -1.13 14.54
CA VAL A 180 11.09 -0.20 14.11
C VAL A 180 11.92 0.16 15.33
N ALA A 181 13.25 0.05 15.24
CA ALA A 181 14.13 0.18 16.40
C ALA A 181 14.11 1.58 17.04
N ASP A 182 14.00 2.63 16.23
CA ASP A 182 13.79 4.00 16.70
C ASP A 182 12.28 4.36 16.67
N PRO A 183 11.58 4.39 17.83
CA PRO A 183 10.16 4.69 17.89
C PRO A 183 9.82 6.16 17.56
N THR A 184 10.83 7.00 17.36
CA THR A 184 10.70 8.42 16.99
C THR A 184 11.19 8.70 15.57
N GLY A 185 11.84 7.73 14.93
CA GLY A 185 12.50 7.87 13.64
C GLY A 185 11.78 7.15 12.50
N HIS A 186 12.59 6.72 11.54
CA HIS A 186 12.18 5.99 10.36
C HIS A 186 12.82 4.61 10.37
N ALA A 187 12.11 3.61 9.84
CA ALA A 187 12.70 2.31 9.55
C ALA A 187 13.88 2.48 8.58
N THR A 188 14.99 1.84 8.90
CA THR A 188 16.16 1.75 8.03
C THR A 188 15.87 0.82 6.85
N ASN A 189 16.64 0.95 5.78
CA ASN A 189 16.56 0.02 4.63
C ASN A 189 16.82 -1.44 5.04
N GLU A 190 17.61 -1.69 6.09
CA GLU A 190 17.85 -3.05 6.60
C GLU A 190 16.60 -3.59 7.30
N GLU A 191 15.95 -2.78 8.13
CA GLU A 191 14.67 -3.14 8.77
C GLU A 191 13.57 -3.38 7.76
N LEU A 192 13.45 -2.54 6.71
CA LEU A 192 12.47 -2.73 5.64
C LEU A 192 12.70 -4.05 4.88
N ARG A 193 13.97 -4.42 4.61
CA ARG A 193 14.28 -5.71 3.98
C ARG A 193 13.96 -6.89 4.91
N ALA A 194 14.37 -6.81 6.18
CA ALA A 194 14.09 -7.86 7.15
C ALA A 194 12.57 -8.06 7.34
N MET A 195 11.82 -6.96 7.36
CA MET A 195 10.36 -6.96 7.38
C MET A 195 9.77 -7.60 6.13
N SER A 196 10.23 -7.23 4.93
CA SER A 196 9.77 -7.83 3.67
C SER A 196 9.91 -9.35 3.69
N GLU A 197 11.07 -9.86 4.11
CA GLU A 197 11.33 -11.29 4.23
C GLU A 197 10.48 -11.96 5.31
N ALA A 198 10.21 -11.27 6.42
CA ALA A 198 9.31 -11.78 7.45
C ALA A 198 7.85 -11.86 6.97
N MET A 199 7.36 -10.84 6.24
CA MET A 199 6.01 -10.82 5.67
C MET A 199 5.84 -11.94 4.62
N LYS A 200 6.79 -12.04 3.68
CA LYS A 200 6.82 -13.11 2.66
C LYS A 200 6.75 -14.50 3.27
N ARG A 201 7.59 -14.77 4.26
CA ARG A 201 7.58 -16.03 5.03
C ARG A 201 6.25 -16.25 5.73
N ARG A 202 5.69 -15.23 6.37
CA ARG A 202 4.41 -15.36 7.09
C ARG A 202 3.25 -15.69 6.15
N ILE A 203 3.26 -15.15 4.92
CA ILE A 203 2.29 -15.48 3.88
C ILE A 203 2.38 -16.97 3.50
N LEU A 204 3.59 -17.51 3.35
CA LEU A 204 3.81 -18.94 3.07
C LEU A 204 3.37 -19.83 4.24
N GLU A 205 3.67 -19.43 5.48
CA GLU A 205 3.19 -20.13 6.68
C GLU A 205 1.66 -20.21 6.72
N ILE A 206 0.98 -19.08 6.48
CA ILE A 206 -0.49 -19.04 6.41
C ILE A 206 -1.00 -19.91 5.27
N ASN A 207 -0.37 -19.89 4.09
CA ASN A 207 -0.80 -20.74 2.98
C ASN A 207 -0.59 -22.24 3.25
N ALA A 208 0.41 -22.61 4.05
CA ALA A 208 0.60 -23.99 4.49
C ALA A 208 -0.46 -24.41 5.52
N GLU A 209 -0.85 -23.52 6.43
CA GLU A 209 -1.88 -23.74 7.44
C GLU A 209 -3.31 -23.73 6.84
N ASP A 210 -3.57 -22.80 5.91
CA ASP A 210 -4.82 -22.62 5.16
C ASP A 210 -4.53 -22.35 3.67
N PRO A 211 -4.49 -23.41 2.85
CA PRO A 211 -4.22 -23.32 1.41
C PRO A 211 -5.30 -22.61 0.60
N THR A 212 -6.41 -22.23 1.22
CA THR A 212 -7.55 -21.56 0.59
C THR A 212 -7.73 -20.11 1.02
N ALA A 213 -6.94 -19.64 2.00
CA ALA A 213 -7.01 -18.29 2.54
C ALA A 213 -6.96 -17.21 1.47
N VAL A 214 -7.78 -16.18 1.63
CA VAL A 214 -7.76 -14.93 0.84
C VAL A 214 -7.02 -13.85 1.62
N PHE A 215 -6.09 -13.18 0.95
CA PHE A 215 -5.22 -12.15 1.51
C PHE A 215 -5.65 -10.76 1.06
N GLY A 216 -5.71 -9.83 2.01
CA GLY A 216 -5.88 -8.41 1.74
C GLY A 216 -4.57 -7.68 1.96
N LEU A 217 -4.09 -6.94 0.97
CA LEU A 217 -2.93 -6.05 1.10
C LEU A 217 -3.40 -4.59 1.04
N TRP A 218 -3.08 -3.83 2.07
CA TRP A 218 -3.21 -2.38 2.10
C TRP A 218 -1.80 -1.78 2.01
N VAL A 219 -1.52 -1.15 0.88
CA VAL A 219 -0.17 -0.71 0.53
C VAL A 219 -0.18 0.72 0.03
N ASP A 220 0.81 1.51 0.43
CA ASP A 220 1.15 2.77 -0.22
C ASP A 220 1.22 2.57 -1.74
N ASP A 221 0.48 3.36 -2.51
CA ASP A 221 0.34 3.18 -3.95
C ASP A 221 1.69 3.16 -4.67
N LEU A 222 2.65 3.98 -4.23
CA LEU A 222 4.00 4.05 -4.80
C LEU A 222 4.85 2.80 -4.54
N ARG A 223 4.33 1.82 -3.79
CA ARG A 223 4.89 0.50 -3.49
C ARG A 223 3.94 -0.64 -3.90
N CYS A 224 2.98 -0.37 -4.77
CA CYS A 224 1.99 -1.34 -5.24
C CYS A 224 2.57 -2.65 -5.83
N ARG A 225 3.82 -2.66 -6.31
CA ARG A 225 4.51 -3.88 -6.75
C ARG A 225 4.54 -4.97 -5.67
N LEU A 226 4.52 -4.59 -4.38
CA LEU A 226 4.52 -5.54 -3.27
C LEU A 226 3.34 -6.53 -3.31
N GLY A 227 2.20 -6.16 -3.91
CA GLY A 227 1.09 -7.09 -4.12
C GLY A 227 1.47 -8.30 -4.97
N TYR A 228 2.34 -8.10 -5.97
CA TYR A 228 2.91 -9.19 -6.74
C TYR A 228 4.07 -9.86 -5.99
N ASP A 229 5.08 -9.08 -5.56
CA ASP A 229 6.32 -9.63 -5.00
C ASP A 229 6.10 -10.45 -3.71
N TRP A 230 5.16 -10.03 -2.86
CA TRP A 230 4.90 -10.70 -1.58
C TRP A 230 3.94 -11.88 -1.69
N PHE A 231 3.18 -12.00 -2.76
CA PHE A 231 2.15 -13.04 -2.86
C PHE A 231 2.29 -13.82 -4.14
N VAL A 232 2.01 -13.16 -5.27
CA VAL A 232 1.97 -13.83 -6.56
C VAL A 232 3.32 -14.42 -6.89
N ALA A 233 4.42 -13.67 -6.81
CA ALA A 233 5.77 -14.18 -7.08
C ALA A 233 6.20 -15.38 -6.21
N GLN A 234 5.55 -15.59 -5.06
CA GLN A 234 5.78 -16.74 -4.19
C GLN A 234 4.98 -18.00 -4.60
N GLY A 235 4.16 -17.92 -5.64
CA GLY A 235 3.31 -19.02 -6.12
C GLY A 235 1.85 -18.91 -5.69
N ILE A 236 1.44 -17.88 -4.93
CA ILE A 236 0.05 -17.68 -4.53
C ILE A 236 -0.78 -17.25 -5.75
N ASP A 237 -1.93 -17.89 -5.97
CA ASP A 237 -2.88 -17.49 -7.01
C ASP A 237 -3.30 -16.02 -6.81
N SER A 238 -3.15 -15.21 -7.86
CA SER A 238 -3.50 -13.79 -7.84
C SER A 238 -4.97 -13.52 -7.49
N ALA A 239 -5.89 -14.44 -7.80
CA ALA A 239 -7.30 -14.29 -7.43
C ALA A 239 -7.53 -14.32 -5.90
N ARG A 240 -6.58 -14.83 -5.12
CA ARG A 240 -6.61 -14.83 -3.66
C ARG A 240 -6.03 -13.55 -3.03
N VAL A 241 -5.56 -12.59 -3.82
CA VAL A 241 -4.82 -11.42 -3.33
C VAL A 241 -5.57 -10.13 -3.69
N LYS A 242 -6.15 -9.46 -2.68
CA LYS A 242 -6.92 -8.22 -2.85
C LYS A 242 -6.07 -7.03 -2.44
N VAL A 243 -5.67 -6.20 -3.40
CA VAL A 243 -4.71 -5.11 -3.17
C VAL A 243 -5.40 -3.75 -3.20
N THR A 244 -5.45 -3.08 -2.05
CA THR A 244 -5.85 -1.68 -1.92
C THR A 244 -4.61 -0.80 -1.92
N MET A 245 -4.41 -0.07 -3.01
CA MET A 245 -3.34 0.93 -3.14
C MET A 245 -3.82 2.26 -2.55
N LEU A 246 -3.18 2.69 -1.48
CA LEU A 246 -3.49 3.90 -0.73
C LEU A 246 -2.70 5.08 -1.28
N SER A 247 -3.38 6.15 -1.66
CA SER A 247 -2.71 7.38 -2.06
C SER A 247 -1.78 7.91 -0.97
N ASP A 248 -0.51 8.16 -1.33
CA ASP A 248 0.43 8.93 -0.51
C ASP A 248 -0.10 10.36 -0.19
N GLY A 249 -0.94 10.90 -1.06
CA GLY A 249 -1.45 12.27 -1.00
C GLY A 249 -1.13 13.00 -2.29
N THR A 250 -0.56 14.21 -2.19
CA THR A 250 -0.21 15.02 -3.38
C THR A 250 0.68 14.28 -4.38
N ALA A 251 1.58 13.39 -3.92
CA ALA A 251 2.49 12.66 -4.78
C ALA A 251 1.76 11.77 -5.79
N THR A 252 0.70 11.07 -5.38
CA THR A 252 -0.14 10.24 -6.27
C THR A 252 -0.66 11.06 -7.45
N TYR A 253 -1.33 12.18 -7.20
CA TYR A 253 -1.91 13.01 -8.25
C TYR A 253 -0.85 13.70 -9.11
N ASN A 254 0.25 14.15 -8.50
CA ASN A 254 1.37 14.77 -9.21
C ASN A 254 2.04 13.78 -10.15
N ASN A 255 2.31 12.56 -9.69
CA ASN A 255 2.92 11.51 -10.50
C ASN A 255 2.02 11.15 -11.67
N PHE A 256 0.71 11.01 -11.46
CA PHE A 256 -0.24 10.79 -12.57
C PHE A 256 -0.12 11.88 -13.63
N HIS A 257 -0.14 13.14 -13.22
CA HIS A 257 0.01 14.26 -14.13
C HIS A 257 1.37 14.26 -14.85
N ASN A 258 2.45 13.96 -14.14
CA ASN A 258 3.79 13.91 -14.72
C ASN A 258 3.92 12.83 -15.79
N TYR A 259 3.23 11.69 -15.63
CA TYR A 259 3.30 10.58 -16.56
C TYR A 259 2.28 10.66 -17.70
N PHE A 260 1.11 11.25 -17.45
CA PHE A 260 -0.03 11.20 -18.39
C PHE A 260 -0.69 12.55 -18.68
N GLY A 261 -0.10 13.65 -18.19
CA GLY A 261 -0.59 15.00 -18.43
C GLY A 261 -0.21 15.56 -19.81
N ASP A 262 0.89 15.09 -20.40
CA ASP A 262 1.28 15.44 -21.76
C ASP A 262 0.62 14.50 -22.78
N ALA A 263 -0.36 15.02 -23.52
CA ALA A 263 -1.09 14.26 -24.52
C ALA A 263 -0.20 13.67 -25.63
N ALA A 264 0.99 14.21 -25.87
CA ALA A 264 1.91 13.70 -26.89
C ALA A 264 2.61 12.39 -26.46
N THR A 265 2.75 12.14 -25.16
CA THR A 265 3.52 11.00 -24.61
C THR A 265 2.67 10.05 -23.76
N ALA A 266 1.49 10.48 -23.31
CA ALA A 266 0.70 9.75 -22.32
C ALA A 266 0.29 8.33 -22.75
N GLU A 267 -0.15 8.14 -24.01
CA GLU A 267 -0.53 6.81 -24.51
C GLU A 267 0.68 5.86 -24.55
N GLN A 268 1.84 6.35 -25.00
CA GLN A 268 3.07 5.56 -25.02
C GLN A 268 3.48 5.16 -23.60
N ASN A 269 3.51 6.12 -22.67
CA ASN A 269 3.83 5.87 -21.27
C ASN A 269 2.89 4.82 -20.66
N TRP A 270 1.58 4.93 -20.90
CA TRP A 270 0.60 3.96 -20.41
C TRP A 270 0.90 2.56 -20.95
N ASN A 271 1.13 2.43 -22.25
CA ASN A 271 1.41 1.15 -22.88
C ASN A 271 2.72 0.53 -22.41
N ASP A 272 3.76 1.35 -22.17
CA ASP A 272 5.04 0.89 -21.65
C ASP A 272 4.91 0.35 -20.22
N TYR A 273 4.24 1.08 -19.32
CA TYR A 273 4.03 0.62 -17.94
C TYR A 273 3.08 -0.58 -17.87
N ALA A 274 2.08 -0.64 -18.76
CA ALA A 274 1.25 -1.82 -18.91
C ALA A 274 2.09 -3.04 -19.30
N ALA A 275 2.98 -2.91 -20.29
CA ALA A 275 3.84 -3.99 -20.73
C ALA A 275 4.79 -4.48 -19.63
N GLU A 276 5.30 -3.58 -18.78
CA GLU A 276 6.10 -3.96 -17.61
C GLU A 276 5.32 -4.83 -16.61
N VAL A 277 4.07 -4.45 -16.31
CA VAL A 277 3.18 -5.19 -15.40
C VAL A 277 2.74 -6.52 -15.99
N GLU A 278 2.36 -6.55 -17.27
CA GLU A 278 1.91 -7.77 -17.97
C GLU A 278 3.05 -8.76 -18.27
N ALA A 279 4.31 -8.32 -18.20
CA ALA A 279 5.46 -9.21 -18.34
C ALA A 279 5.72 -10.08 -17.09
N LEU A 280 5.06 -9.80 -15.97
CA LEU A 280 5.16 -10.61 -14.75
C LEU A 280 4.40 -11.95 -14.88
N ASP A 281 4.82 -12.97 -14.14
CA ASP A 281 4.17 -14.29 -14.14
C ASP A 281 2.98 -14.32 -13.17
N TRP A 282 1.82 -13.88 -13.66
CA TRP A 282 0.60 -13.80 -12.86
C TRP A 282 -0.07 -15.15 -12.60
N ASN A 283 0.23 -16.17 -13.40
CA ASN A 283 -0.49 -17.45 -13.44
C ASN A 283 0.41 -18.67 -13.19
N HIS A 284 1.69 -18.48 -12.84
CA HIS A 284 2.66 -19.55 -12.56
C HIS A 284 2.84 -20.54 -13.72
N GLY A 285 2.74 -20.04 -14.96
CA GLY A 285 2.71 -20.85 -16.18
C GLY A 285 4.08 -21.29 -16.70
N GLY A 286 5.17 -20.77 -16.12
CA GLY A 286 6.54 -21.15 -16.45
C GLY A 286 7.26 -20.20 -17.41
N ARG A 287 8.45 -19.77 -16.94
CA ARG A 287 9.57 -19.06 -17.61
C ARG A 287 9.23 -17.86 -18.49
N TYR A 288 9.11 -16.70 -17.83
CA TYR A 288 9.35 -15.41 -18.47
C TYR A 288 10.71 -14.84 -18.04
N PRO A 289 11.41 -14.11 -18.92
CA PRO A 289 12.72 -13.51 -18.60
C PRO A 289 12.60 -12.55 -17.42
N GLU A 290 13.68 -12.42 -16.63
CA GLU A 290 13.81 -11.42 -15.57
C GLU A 290 13.30 -10.06 -16.07
N THR A 291 12.14 -9.66 -15.57
CA THR A 291 11.51 -8.40 -15.92
C THR A 291 12.40 -7.25 -15.46
N ARG A 292 12.48 -6.18 -16.27
CA ARG A 292 12.91 -4.84 -15.82
C ARG A 292 11.87 -4.28 -14.84
N ALA A 293 11.66 -4.97 -13.73
CA ALA A 293 10.77 -4.51 -12.70
C ALA A 293 11.48 -3.40 -11.89
N PRO A 294 10.76 -2.35 -11.46
CA PRO A 294 11.33 -1.28 -10.64
C PRO A 294 11.88 -1.83 -9.32
N GLU A 295 12.70 -1.09 -8.57
CA GLU A 295 13.10 -1.54 -7.23
C GLU A 295 11.85 -1.87 -6.37
N GLU A 296 11.93 -2.89 -5.51
CA GLU A 296 10.80 -3.48 -4.75
C GLU A 296 9.89 -2.43 -4.07
N PHE A 297 10.48 -1.33 -3.58
CA PHE A 297 9.78 -0.23 -2.90
C PHE A 297 9.61 1.05 -3.74
N ALA A 298 9.73 0.98 -5.06
CA ALA A 298 9.77 2.14 -5.95
C ALA A 298 8.94 1.95 -7.25
N SER A 299 7.66 1.61 -7.12
CA SER A 299 6.76 1.35 -8.24
C SER A 299 5.85 2.56 -8.54
N TYR A 300 6.44 3.74 -8.77
CA TYR A 300 5.71 5.01 -8.92
C TYR A 300 4.80 5.09 -10.16
N THR A 301 5.13 4.37 -11.22
CA THR A 301 4.45 4.41 -12.53
C THR A 301 3.31 3.38 -12.67
N TRP A 302 3.35 2.33 -11.85
CA TRP A 302 2.44 1.19 -11.93
C TRP A 302 1.04 1.36 -11.30
N PRO A 303 0.78 2.25 -10.31
CA PRO A 303 -0.49 2.23 -9.57
C PRO A 303 -1.71 2.41 -10.48
N TYR A 304 -1.55 3.25 -11.51
CA TYR A 304 -2.62 3.62 -12.42
C TYR A 304 -3.03 2.45 -13.31
N TYR A 305 -2.06 1.77 -13.94
CA TYR A 305 -2.36 0.58 -14.73
C TYR A 305 -2.82 -0.58 -13.85
N LEU A 306 -2.14 -0.83 -12.72
CA LEU A 306 -2.52 -1.89 -11.79
C LEU A 306 -3.98 -1.74 -11.31
N SER A 307 -4.47 -0.53 -11.10
CA SER A 307 -5.86 -0.29 -10.69
C SER A 307 -6.90 -0.74 -11.74
N THR A 308 -6.49 -1.07 -12.96
CA THR A 308 -7.37 -1.66 -13.98
C THR A 308 -7.40 -3.19 -13.92
N ARG A 309 -6.39 -3.82 -13.31
CA ARG A 309 -6.28 -5.29 -13.22
C ARG A 309 -7.31 -5.87 -12.24
N PRO A 310 -7.71 -7.14 -12.41
CA PRO A 310 -8.46 -7.88 -11.39
C PRO A 310 -7.81 -7.75 -10.01
N ASP A 311 -8.63 -7.62 -8.97
CA ASP A 311 -8.18 -7.65 -7.56
C ASP A 311 -7.21 -6.55 -7.11
N TYR A 312 -7.06 -5.47 -7.89
CA TYR A 312 -6.41 -4.22 -7.46
C TYR A 312 -7.42 -3.06 -7.46
N ARG A 313 -7.30 -2.15 -6.50
CA ARG A 313 -8.02 -0.86 -6.48
C ARG A 313 -7.10 0.27 -6.03
N LEU A 314 -7.40 1.49 -6.48
CA LEU A 314 -6.70 2.71 -6.06
C LEU A 314 -7.62 3.56 -5.18
N MET A 315 -7.30 3.66 -3.90
CA MET A 315 -8.04 4.47 -2.93
C MET A 315 -7.41 5.87 -2.85
N LEU A 316 -8.22 6.86 -3.17
CA LEU A 316 -7.86 8.28 -3.26
C LEU A 316 -8.72 9.07 -2.27
N GLN A 317 -8.20 10.18 -1.77
CA GLN A 317 -9.03 11.14 -1.04
C GLN A 317 -10.12 11.71 -1.95
N ASN A 318 -9.76 12.04 -3.20
CA ASN A 318 -10.71 12.50 -4.20
C ASN A 318 -10.26 12.10 -5.62
N SER A 319 -10.90 11.09 -6.18
CA SER A 319 -10.62 10.59 -7.53
C SER A 319 -10.98 11.57 -8.64
N SER A 320 -11.83 12.57 -8.39
CA SER A 320 -12.15 13.60 -9.40
C SER A 320 -10.95 14.49 -9.74
N LEU A 321 -9.89 14.48 -8.91
CA LEU A 321 -8.65 15.22 -9.14
C LEU A 321 -7.72 14.51 -10.14
N MET A 322 -8.05 13.29 -10.55
CA MET A 322 -7.35 12.55 -11.61
C MET A 322 -7.93 12.94 -12.97
N GLU A 323 -7.38 13.99 -13.57
CA GLU A 323 -7.81 14.49 -14.90
C GLU A 323 -6.69 14.37 -15.94
N SER A 324 -7.07 14.09 -17.20
CA SER A 324 -6.18 14.22 -18.35
C SER A 324 -6.95 14.79 -19.55
N SER A 325 -6.27 15.60 -20.35
CA SER A 325 -6.80 16.11 -21.62
C SER A 325 -6.58 15.16 -22.80
N CYS A 326 -5.78 14.10 -22.60
CA CYS A 326 -5.54 13.07 -23.60
C CYS A 326 -6.76 12.13 -23.70
N PRO A 327 -7.44 12.01 -24.86
CA PRO A 327 -8.62 11.15 -25.00
C PRO A 327 -8.35 9.70 -24.63
N PHE A 328 -7.18 9.17 -24.99
CA PHE A 328 -6.78 7.80 -24.63
C PHE A 328 -6.74 7.62 -23.10
N ILE A 329 -6.13 8.56 -22.36
CA ILE A 329 -6.05 8.46 -20.90
C ILE A 329 -7.40 8.71 -20.24
N ALA A 330 -8.24 9.59 -20.80
CA ALA A 330 -9.60 9.79 -20.32
C ALA A 330 -10.41 8.48 -20.36
N ASP A 331 -10.26 7.68 -21.41
CA ASP A 331 -10.87 6.35 -21.50
C ASP A 331 -10.26 5.37 -20.47
N ARG A 332 -8.96 5.46 -20.20
CA ARG A 332 -8.30 4.62 -19.16
C ARG A 332 -8.73 4.96 -17.76
N LEU A 333 -8.93 6.25 -17.43
CA LEU A 333 -9.46 6.68 -16.13
C LEU A 333 -10.80 6.00 -15.81
N ALA A 334 -11.66 5.80 -16.81
CA ALA A 334 -12.94 5.09 -16.61
C ALA A 334 -12.77 3.57 -16.34
N ALA A 335 -11.66 2.97 -16.76
CA ALA A 335 -11.32 1.57 -16.49
C ALA A 335 -10.60 1.36 -15.15
N MET A 336 -10.05 2.43 -14.56
CA MET A 336 -9.38 2.37 -13.26
C MET A 336 -10.41 2.18 -12.14
N LYS A 337 -10.16 1.21 -11.26
CA LYS A 337 -10.95 0.96 -10.05
C LYS A 337 -10.54 1.93 -8.95
N MET A 338 -10.93 3.20 -9.14
CA MET A 338 -10.67 4.25 -8.17
C MET A 338 -11.81 4.36 -7.16
N GLU A 339 -11.45 4.54 -5.90
CA GLU A 339 -12.41 4.87 -4.83
C GLU A 339 -12.05 6.23 -4.23
N SER A 340 -13.04 7.12 -4.13
CA SER A 340 -12.92 8.35 -3.33
C SER A 340 -13.36 8.04 -1.91
N VAL A 341 -12.43 8.09 -0.96
CA VAL A 341 -12.69 7.83 0.45
C VAL A 341 -12.10 8.97 1.25
N GLN A 342 -12.93 9.68 2.02
CA GLN A 342 -12.44 10.69 2.92
C GLN A 342 -12.08 10.07 4.28
N PRO A 343 -10.96 10.47 4.89
CA PRO A 343 -10.48 9.81 6.11
C PRO A 343 -11.38 10.08 7.31
N TYR A 344 -12.06 11.24 7.35
CA TYR A 344 -13.04 11.56 8.38
C TYR A 344 -14.30 10.68 8.29
N GLU A 345 -14.65 10.17 7.10
CA GLU A 345 -15.78 9.24 6.93
C GLU A 345 -15.45 7.89 7.57
N LEU A 346 -14.24 7.37 7.31
CA LEU A 346 -13.73 6.15 7.93
C LEU A 346 -13.68 6.29 9.47
N LEU A 347 -13.10 7.39 9.96
CA LEU A 347 -13.06 7.66 11.41
C LEU A 347 -14.45 7.73 12.02
N THR A 348 -15.41 8.37 11.33
CA THR A 348 -16.79 8.50 11.82
C THR A 348 -17.52 7.16 11.86
N ALA A 349 -17.26 6.28 10.89
CA ALA A 349 -17.88 4.96 10.76
C ALA A 349 -17.40 3.94 11.80
N LEU A 350 -16.22 4.15 12.41
CA LEU A 350 -15.70 3.24 13.43
C LEU A 350 -16.64 3.15 14.65
N PRO A 351 -16.73 1.97 15.31
CA PRO A 351 -17.29 1.88 16.66
C PRO A 351 -16.55 2.81 17.63
N GLU A 352 -17.23 3.34 18.64
CA GLU A 352 -16.63 4.31 19.58
C GLU A 352 -15.37 3.75 20.27
N ALA A 353 -15.37 2.48 20.69
CA ALA A 353 -14.20 1.84 21.27
C ALA A 353 -13.00 1.81 20.30
N SER A 354 -13.26 1.55 19.01
CA SER A 354 -12.26 1.59 17.94
C SER A 354 -11.76 3.01 17.70
N LYS A 355 -12.63 4.04 17.73
CA LYS A 355 -12.19 5.45 17.63
C LYS A 355 -11.24 5.83 18.77
N GLN A 356 -11.58 5.47 20.00
CA GLN A 356 -10.72 5.72 21.16
C GLN A 356 -9.39 4.96 21.06
N GLN A 357 -9.41 3.73 20.51
CA GLN A 357 -8.17 3.00 20.23
C GLN A 357 -7.33 3.69 19.14
N PHE A 358 -7.95 4.16 18.06
CA PHE A 358 -7.27 4.92 17.02
C PHE A 358 -6.58 6.17 17.59
N TYR A 359 -7.25 6.90 18.47
CA TYR A 359 -6.65 8.07 19.13
C TYR A 359 -5.46 7.71 20.01
N ARG A 360 -5.51 6.60 20.76
CA ARG A 360 -4.35 6.13 21.54
C ARG A 360 -3.20 5.69 20.65
N MET A 361 -3.47 4.89 19.62
CA MET A 361 -2.48 4.52 18.60
C MET A 361 -1.83 5.79 18.04
N ALA A 362 -2.61 6.79 17.66
CA ALA A 362 -2.14 8.05 17.10
C ALA A 362 -1.50 9.03 18.10
N LYS A 363 -1.45 8.69 19.39
CA LYS A 363 -1.00 9.61 20.46
C LYS A 363 -1.78 10.94 20.44
N PHE A 364 -3.06 10.88 20.08
CA PHE A 364 -3.94 12.03 19.93
C PHE A 364 -4.86 12.19 21.15
N ASP A 365 -4.76 13.33 21.83
CA ASP A 365 -5.60 13.68 22.97
C ASP A 365 -6.85 14.44 22.52
N TYR A 366 -7.89 13.69 22.11
CA TYR A 366 -9.15 14.27 21.66
C TYR A 366 -9.75 15.23 22.70
N ALA A 367 -9.82 14.82 23.98
CA ALA A 367 -10.49 15.58 25.02
C ALA A 367 -9.82 16.93 25.26
N ARG A 368 -8.49 16.97 25.28
CA ARG A 368 -7.73 18.22 25.37
C ARG A 368 -8.06 19.16 24.22
N PHE A 369 -8.00 18.68 22.98
CA PHE A 369 -8.19 19.53 21.81
C PHE A 369 -9.65 19.97 21.62
N ALA A 370 -10.61 19.07 21.85
CA ALA A 370 -12.03 19.42 21.88
C ALA A 370 -12.31 20.49 22.94
N GLY A 371 -11.72 20.34 24.13
CA GLY A 371 -11.84 21.32 25.22
C GLY A 371 -11.28 22.70 24.86
N LEU A 372 -10.26 22.80 24.00
CA LEU A 372 -9.75 24.09 23.53
C LEU A 372 -10.77 24.83 22.66
N PHE A 373 -11.51 24.12 21.81
CA PHE A 373 -12.56 24.69 20.95
C PHE A 373 -13.83 25.08 21.70
N ASP A 374 -13.99 24.61 22.94
CA ASP A 374 -15.18 24.90 23.77
C ASP A 374 -14.91 26.02 24.81
N LEU A 375 -13.72 26.64 24.80
CA LEU A 375 -13.35 27.69 25.76
C LEU A 375 -14.14 28.99 25.60
N SER A 376 -14.67 29.25 24.41
CA SER A 376 -15.43 30.46 24.09
C SER A 376 -16.59 30.14 23.15
N PRO A 377 -17.67 30.96 23.15
CA PRO A 377 -18.82 30.76 22.26
C PRO A 377 -18.58 31.24 20.83
N LYS A 378 -17.39 31.77 20.52
CA LYS A 378 -17.02 32.16 19.15
C LYS A 378 -16.85 30.93 18.27
N LYS A 379 -16.83 31.16 16.96
CA LYS A 379 -16.52 30.12 15.97
C LYS A 379 -15.04 29.78 15.99
N ASN A 380 -14.64 28.57 15.60
CA ASN A 380 -13.22 28.18 15.56
C ASN A 380 -12.63 28.33 14.16
N LEU A 381 -11.54 29.11 14.04
CA LEU A 381 -10.78 29.31 12.81
C LEU A 381 -9.36 28.77 12.97
N ILE A 382 -8.92 27.91 12.05
CA ILE A 382 -7.53 27.43 12.00
C ILE A 382 -6.77 28.08 10.85
N ILE A 383 -5.59 28.61 11.16
CA ILE A 383 -4.59 29.06 10.19
C ILE A 383 -3.48 28.02 10.08
N ILE A 384 -3.24 27.50 8.88
CA ILE A 384 -2.11 26.61 8.57
C ILE A 384 -0.89 27.43 8.15
N GLY A 385 0.18 27.32 8.92
CA GLY A 385 1.49 27.92 8.64
C GLY A 385 2.35 27.09 7.67
N THR A 386 3.51 27.63 7.31
CA THR A 386 4.52 26.97 6.46
C THR A 386 5.91 27.00 7.10
N SER A 387 6.86 26.27 6.52
CA SER A 387 8.28 26.42 6.85
C SER A 387 8.90 27.59 6.10
N HIS A 388 9.92 28.21 6.68
CA HIS A 388 10.59 29.36 6.08
C HIS A 388 12.03 29.05 5.67
N SER A 389 12.45 29.63 4.55
CA SER A 389 13.85 29.64 4.09
C SER A 389 14.51 31.02 4.23
N SER A 390 13.76 32.03 4.71
CA SER A 390 14.24 33.40 4.88
C SER A 390 13.39 34.20 5.88
N ALA A 391 14.00 35.20 6.50
CA ALA A 391 13.32 36.14 7.41
C ALA A 391 12.18 36.92 6.71
N ALA A 392 12.27 37.15 5.40
CA ALA A 392 11.20 37.79 4.64
C ALA A 392 9.94 36.91 4.60
N SER A 393 10.11 35.59 4.44
CA SER A 393 9.00 34.63 4.47
C SER A 393 8.37 34.53 5.88
N GLU A 394 9.18 34.58 6.94
CA GLU A 394 8.69 34.62 8.33
C GLU A 394 7.85 35.89 8.59
N GLN A 395 8.33 37.05 8.15
CA GLN A 395 7.63 38.33 8.28
C GLN A 395 6.32 38.33 7.49
N GLN A 396 6.32 37.74 6.29
CA GLN A 396 5.13 37.62 5.45
C GLN A 396 4.06 36.75 6.10
N GLN A 397 4.41 35.58 6.65
CA GLN A 397 3.46 34.74 7.39
C GLN A 397 2.84 35.51 8.55
N ALA A 398 3.66 36.23 9.33
CA ALA A 398 3.15 37.01 10.44
C ALA A 398 2.21 38.14 9.99
N ALA A 399 2.50 38.79 8.86
CA ALA A 399 1.61 39.81 8.28
C ALA A 399 0.27 39.21 7.82
N TYR A 400 0.28 38.01 7.24
CA TYR A 400 -0.96 37.30 6.90
C TYR A 400 -1.77 36.93 8.13
N VAL A 401 -1.13 36.39 9.17
CA VAL A 401 -1.80 36.06 10.44
C VAL A 401 -2.42 37.32 11.06
N GLU A 402 -1.70 38.44 11.07
CA GLU A 402 -2.22 39.73 11.54
C GLU A 402 -3.46 40.19 10.77
N ARG A 403 -3.44 40.07 9.43
CA ARG A 403 -4.59 40.37 8.57
C ARG A 403 -5.80 39.49 8.91
N ILE A 404 -5.60 38.18 9.07
CA ILE A 404 -6.68 37.25 9.44
C ILE A 404 -7.27 37.58 10.81
N ILE A 405 -6.44 37.93 11.79
CA ILE A 405 -6.92 38.36 13.11
C ILE A 405 -7.76 39.63 13.03
N GLN A 406 -7.30 40.63 12.26
CA GLN A 406 -8.05 41.88 12.07
C GLN A 406 -9.41 41.64 11.39
N GLN A 407 -9.46 40.68 10.47
CA GLN A 407 -10.66 40.39 9.68
C GLN A 407 -11.67 39.50 10.42
N TYR A 408 -11.21 38.50 11.17
CA TYR A 408 -12.07 37.45 11.73
C TYR A 408 -12.07 37.39 13.27
N GLY A 409 -11.11 38.02 13.96
CA GLY A 409 -10.90 37.86 15.40
C GLY A 409 -12.05 38.34 16.31
N SER A 410 -12.97 39.16 15.81
CA SER A 410 -14.19 39.53 16.54
C SER A 410 -15.14 38.35 16.70
N ASP A 411 -15.28 37.53 15.66
CA ASP A 411 -16.29 36.47 15.56
C ASP A 411 -15.70 35.06 15.74
N TYR A 412 -14.38 34.93 15.61
CA TYR A 412 -13.66 33.66 15.68
C TYR A 412 -12.61 33.63 16.80
N ASP A 413 -12.48 32.47 17.43
CA ASP A 413 -11.27 32.07 18.13
C ASP A 413 -10.27 31.53 17.10
N ILE A 414 -9.07 32.09 17.11
CA ILE A 414 -8.07 31.86 16.07
C ILE A 414 -6.97 30.94 16.60
N PHE A 415 -6.81 29.82 15.91
CA PHE A 415 -5.81 28.80 16.19
C PHE A 415 -4.75 28.82 15.08
N PHE A 416 -3.48 28.86 15.44
CA PHE A 416 -2.39 28.80 14.48
C PHE A 416 -1.67 27.45 14.59
N LYS A 417 -1.64 26.69 13.48
CA LYS A 417 -0.84 25.48 13.36
C LYS A 417 0.46 25.78 12.59
N PRO A 418 1.61 25.87 13.25
CA PRO A 418 2.88 26.01 12.54
C PRO A 418 3.24 24.74 11.78
N HIS A 419 4.05 24.89 10.73
CA HIS A 419 4.75 23.75 10.15
C HIS A 419 5.67 23.11 11.21
N PRO A 420 5.86 21.78 11.23
CA PRO A 420 6.71 21.11 12.23
C PRO A 420 8.15 21.69 12.35
N ALA A 421 8.67 22.24 11.25
CA ALA A 421 9.98 22.89 11.17
C ALA A 421 9.98 24.41 11.43
N ASP A 422 8.82 25.03 11.64
CA ASP A 422 8.73 26.46 11.92
C ASP A 422 8.93 26.73 13.42
N SER A 423 10.04 27.39 13.75
CA SER A 423 10.32 27.90 15.10
C SER A 423 10.04 29.41 15.24
N SER A 424 9.77 30.11 14.14
CA SER A 424 9.60 31.57 14.12
C SER A 424 8.27 31.99 14.76
N SER A 425 7.25 31.12 14.74
CA SER A 425 5.93 31.38 15.29
C SER A 425 5.85 31.23 16.82
N ALA A 426 6.92 30.86 17.51
CA ALA A 426 6.91 30.59 18.94
C ALA A 426 6.41 31.78 19.79
N GLY A 427 6.67 33.01 19.33
CA GLY A 427 6.22 34.24 19.99
C GLY A 427 4.85 34.76 19.52
N TYR A 428 4.11 34.02 18.69
CA TYR A 428 2.81 34.49 18.18
C TYR A 428 1.78 34.75 19.28
N PRO A 429 1.65 33.93 20.34
CA PRO A 429 0.71 34.23 21.44
C PRO A 429 0.98 35.57 22.14
N ASP A 430 2.24 36.00 22.22
CA ASP A 430 2.62 37.29 22.82
C ASP A 430 2.40 38.47 21.86
N ARG A 431 2.59 38.22 20.55
CA ARG A 431 2.45 39.23 19.49
C ARG A 431 0.99 39.48 19.10
N PHE A 432 0.18 38.45 19.12
CA PHE A 432 -1.17 38.44 18.56
C PHE A 432 -2.18 38.09 19.65
N GLU A 433 -2.81 39.13 20.21
CA GLU A 433 -3.81 38.98 21.27
C GLU A 433 -4.97 38.06 20.81
N GLY A 434 -5.29 37.06 21.63
CA GLY A 434 -6.38 36.12 21.37
C GLY A 434 -6.02 34.94 20.44
N LEU A 435 -4.80 34.89 19.89
CA LEU A 435 -4.36 33.74 19.09
C LEU A 435 -3.88 32.59 19.98
N THR A 436 -4.38 31.38 19.69
CA THR A 436 -3.91 30.14 20.32
C THR A 436 -2.92 29.42 19.42
N LEU A 437 -1.68 29.23 19.88
CA LEU A 437 -0.67 28.47 19.16
C LEU A 437 -0.85 26.96 19.41
N LEU A 438 -1.11 26.21 18.34
CA LEU A 438 -1.18 24.74 18.39
C LEU A 438 0.23 24.12 18.36
N PRO A 439 0.44 22.94 18.96
CA PRO A 439 1.74 22.28 18.93
C PRO A 439 2.19 21.96 17.49
N GLY A 440 3.42 22.32 17.11
CA GLY A 440 3.90 22.11 15.74
C GLY A 440 4.01 20.65 15.31
N GLN A 441 4.34 19.76 16.25
CA GLN A 441 4.55 18.31 16.03
C GLN A 441 3.29 17.46 16.29
N MET A 442 2.11 18.07 16.47
CA MET A 442 0.86 17.30 16.67
C MET A 442 0.42 16.59 15.38
N PRO A 443 -0.33 15.46 15.48
CA PRO A 443 -0.90 14.78 14.32
C PRO A 443 -2.06 15.59 13.74
N PHE A 444 -1.75 16.55 12.87
CA PHE A 444 -2.68 17.59 12.43
C PHE A 444 -3.82 17.04 11.59
N GLU A 445 -3.55 16.06 10.73
CA GLU A 445 -4.57 15.37 9.94
C GLU A 445 -5.66 14.80 10.84
N ILE A 446 -5.27 14.09 11.90
CA ILE A 446 -6.20 13.48 12.87
C ILE A 446 -6.98 14.55 13.63
N PHE A 447 -6.30 15.62 14.04
CA PHE A 447 -6.96 16.76 14.68
C PHE A 447 -8.08 17.34 13.81
N VAL A 448 -7.81 17.55 12.52
CA VAL A 448 -8.78 18.08 11.57
C VAL A 448 -9.94 17.10 11.36
N TRP A 449 -9.67 15.80 11.19
CA TRP A 449 -10.72 14.81 10.95
C TRP A 449 -11.59 14.58 12.19
N ALA A 450 -10.97 14.51 13.36
CA ALA A 450 -11.66 14.20 14.62
C ALA A 450 -12.51 15.36 15.14
N LEU A 451 -12.14 16.61 14.81
CA LEU A 451 -12.82 17.82 15.29
C LEU A 451 -13.47 18.60 14.16
N LEU A 452 -13.74 17.94 13.03
CA LEU A 452 -14.25 18.58 11.83
C LEU A 452 -15.57 19.33 12.07
N ASP A 453 -16.41 18.81 12.96
CA ASP A 453 -17.69 19.39 13.39
C ASP A 453 -17.51 20.69 14.20
N LYS A 454 -16.37 20.84 14.88
CA LYS A 454 -16.02 22.02 15.68
C LYS A 454 -15.22 23.08 14.91
N ILE A 455 -14.69 22.75 13.73
CA ILE A 455 -13.93 23.68 12.88
C ILE A 455 -14.91 24.43 11.98
N ASP A 456 -15.11 25.72 12.21
CA ASP A 456 -15.98 26.57 11.38
C ASP A 456 -15.28 27.07 10.12
N MET A 457 -13.97 27.32 10.19
CA MET A 457 -13.18 27.79 9.07
C MET A 457 -11.73 27.31 9.18
N ILE A 458 -11.13 26.98 8.04
CA ILE A 458 -9.71 26.69 7.93
C ILE A 458 -9.12 27.38 6.70
N GLY A 459 -7.90 27.86 6.81
CA GLY A 459 -7.20 28.52 5.71
C GLY A 459 -5.70 28.65 5.99
N GLY A 460 -4.94 29.17 5.03
CA GLY A 460 -3.51 29.44 5.21
C GLY A 460 -2.66 29.03 4.02
N TYR A 461 -1.43 28.58 4.28
CA TYR A 461 -0.52 28.14 3.22
C TYR A 461 -0.98 26.82 2.57
N PRO A 462 -0.76 26.63 1.26
CA PRO A 462 -1.12 25.40 0.56
C PRO A 462 -0.52 24.15 1.23
N SER A 463 -1.36 23.14 1.48
CA SER A 463 -1.02 21.92 2.20
C SER A 463 -1.83 20.73 1.69
N THR A 464 -1.23 19.53 1.75
CA THR A 464 -1.92 18.24 1.51
C THR A 464 -3.17 18.08 2.36
N THR A 465 -3.21 18.69 3.56
CA THR A 465 -4.35 18.66 4.49
C THR A 465 -5.65 19.04 3.78
N PHE A 466 -5.61 20.04 2.89
CA PHE A 466 -6.80 20.54 2.20
C PHE A 466 -7.48 19.52 1.28
N ILE A 467 -6.77 18.47 0.84
CA ILE A 467 -7.37 17.38 0.05
C ILE A 467 -8.35 16.56 0.90
N SER A 468 -8.17 16.57 2.23
CA SER A 468 -8.98 15.83 3.20
C SER A 468 -9.94 16.70 4.02
N VAL A 469 -10.21 17.91 3.56
CA VAL A 469 -11.09 18.88 4.21
C VAL A 469 -12.25 19.23 3.28
N PRO A 470 -13.51 19.29 3.77
CA PRO A 470 -14.63 19.81 3.00
C PRO A 470 -14.37 21.24 2.50
N LEU A 471 -14.57 21.48 1.21
CA LEU A 471 -14.25 22.77 0.57
C LEU A 471 -15.03 23.95 1.14
N ASP A 472 -16.23 23.72 1.68
CA ASP A 472 -17.06 24.74 2.31
C ASP A 472 -16.46 25.28 3.62
N LYS A 473 -15.57 24.51 4.27
CA LYS A 473 -14.81 24.97 5.45
C LYS A 473 -13.55 25.74 5.08
N VAL A 474 -13.09 25.70 3.83
CA VAL A 474 -11.90 26.42 3.40
C VAL A 474 -12.27 27.88 3.12
N GLY A 475 -11.82 28.80 3.98
CA GLY A 475 -12.18 30.23 3.90
C GLY A 475 -11.21 31.06 3.07
N PHE A 476 -9.91 30.76 3.13
CA PHE A 476 -8.88 31.55 2.47
C PHE A 476 -7.60 30.75 2.23
N LEU A 477 -6.82 31.17 1.24
CA LEU A 477 -5.49 30.65 0.93
C LEU A 477 -4.47 31.78 0.77
N PHE A 478 -3.26 31.55 1.31
CA PHE A 478 -2.11 32.43 1.11
C PHE A 478 -1.44 32.11 -0.24
N ALA A 479 -2.10 32.54 -1.31
CA ALA A 479 -1.68 32.40 -2.70
C ALA A 479 -2.36 33.47 -3.56
N ALA A 480 -1.82 33.73 -4.75
CA ALA A 480 -2.40 34.70 -5.68
C ALA A 480 -3.73 34.21 -6.29
N ASP A 481 -3.76 32.93 -6.69
CA ASP A 481 -4.88 32.26 -7.33
C ASP A 481 -4.66 30.73 -7.30
N ALA A 482 -5.63 29.98 -7.84
CA ALA A 482 -5.55 28.52 -7.94
C ALA A 482 -4.44 28.05 -8.88
N ASP A 483 -4.17 28.77 -9.97
CA ASP A 483 -3.18 28.37 -10.99
C ASP A 483 -1.75 28.35 -10.42
N GLY A 484 -1.47 29.19 -9.43
CA GLY A 484 -0.20 29.21 -8.70
C GLY A 484 0.01 28.06 -7.71
N LEU A 485 -1.00 27.21 -7.46
CA LEU A 485 -0.90 26.11 -6.51
C LEU A 485 -0.25 24.86 -7.13
N VAL A 486 0.42 24.07 -6.29
CA VAL A 486 0.90 22.75 -6.69
C VAL A 486 -0.28 21.80 -6.91
N ARG A 487 -0.16 20.87 -7.86
CA ARG A 487 -1.16 19.81 -8.05
C ARG A 487 -1.23 18.90 -6.81
N PRO A 488 -2.43 18.38 -6.47
CA PRO A 488 -3.72 18.61 -7.13
C PRO A 488 -4.47 19.84 -6.59
N LEU A 489 -3.86 20.69 -5.75
CA LEU A 489 -4.56 21.81 -5.09
C LEU A 489 -5.05 22.85 -6.11
N ASN A 490 -4.31 23.09 -7.19
CA ASN A 490 -4.77 23.96 -8.28
C ASN A 490 -6.06 23.46 -8.96
N ILE A 491 -6.25 22.14 -9.04
CA ILE A 491 -7.47 21.53 -9.58
C ILE A 491 -8.58 21.63 -8.53
N LEU A 492 -8.27 21.26 -7.30
CA LEU A 492 -9.21 21.26 -6.18
C LEU A 492 -9.84 22.64 -5.95
N PHE A 493 -9.05 23.71 -6.10
CA PHE A 493 -9.48 25.09 -5.87
C PHE A 493 -9.80 25.88 -7.15
N ARG A 494 -9.74 25.25 -8.34
CA ARG A 494 -9.95 25.92 -9.64
C ARG A 494 -11.26 26.71 -9.68
N ASP A 495 -12.33 26.11 -9.16
CA ASP A 495 -13.69 26.65 -9.19
C ASP A 495 -14.20 27.04 -7.79
N ALA A 496 -13.31 27.15 -6.80
CA ALA A 496 -13.67 27.41 -5.41
C ALA A 496 -14.02 28.89 -5.17
N ALA A 497 -15.27 29.25 -5.49
CA ALA A 497 -15.76 30.63 -5.38
C ALA A 497 -15.83 31.18 -3.94
N ASN A 498 -15.82 30.31 -2.92
CA ASN A 498 -15.86 30.68 -1.50
C ASN A 498 -14.50 30.99 -0.89
N VAL A 499 -13.40 30.75 -1.62
CA VAL A 499 -12.03 30.91 -1.10
C VAL A 499 -11.51 32.32 -1.39
N GLU A 500 -11.13 33.04 -0.34
CA GLU A 500 -10.40 34.31 -0.46
C GLU A 500 -8.91 34.06 -0.77
N TRP A 501 -8.40 34.69 -1.82
CA TRP A 501 -6.97 34.66 -2.17
C TRP A 501 -6.23 35.84 -1.53
N ILE A 502 -5.22 35.54 -0.73
CA ILE A 502 -4.47 36.52 0.06
C ILE A 502 -3.00 36.48 -0.36
N GLN A 503 -2.50 37.62 -0.84
CA GLN A 503 -1.12 37.83 -1.29
C GLN A 503 -0.42 38.92 -0.51
#